data_AF-A0A9D1ZFI4-F1
#
_entry.id   AF-A0A9D1ZFI4-F1
#
_cell.length_a   1.000
_cell.length_b   1.000
_cell.length_c   1.000
_cell.angle_alpha   90.00
_cell.angle_beta   90.00
_cell.angle_gamma   90.00
#
_symmetry.space_group_name_H-M   'P 1'
#
loop_
_entity.id
_entity.type
_entity.pdbx_description
1 polymer ?
#
loop_
_entity_poly.entity_id
_entity_poly.type
_entity_poly.pdbx_seq_one_letter_code
_entity_poly.pdbx_strand_id
1 'polypeptide(L)' 'MRRYASHYLYVPGLGYLKNRVVEVEEGHMVRHLPLEGEEAGTSWLPGVLRVEEGRVFHYYPYDLNALQPVAGTRRRQLP' A
#
# COMPACT_ATOMS: atom_id res chain seq x y z
N MET A 1 -5.00 9.82 -11.52
CA MET A 1 -4.72 9.43 -10.12
C MET A 1 -5.78 8.49 -9.52
N ARG A 2 -5.37 7.44 -8.80
CA ARG A 2 -6.24 6.48 -8.07
C ARG A 2 -5.81 6.39 -6.61
N ARG A 3 -6.75 6.13 -5.70
CA ARG A 3 -6.49 6.06 -4.25
C ARG A 3 -6.59 4.64 -3.75
N TYR A 4 -5.60 4.22 -2.97
CA TYR A 4 -5.54 2.90 -2.38
C TYR A 4 -5.18 2.98 -0.91
N ALA A 5 -5.76 2.09 -0.12
CA ALA A 5 -5.35 1.91 1.26
C ALA A 5 -5.31 0.42 1.60
N SER A 6 -4.50 0.06 2.58
CA SER A 6 -4.29 -1.31 3.03
C SER A 6 -3.92 -1.32 4.51
N HIS A 7 -3.73 -2.49 5.11
CA HIS A 7 -3.40 -2.60 6.53
C HIS A 7 -2.14 -1.80 6.87
N TYR A 8 -1.15 -1.84 5.97
CA TYR A 8 0.04 -1.00 6.05
C TYR A 8 0.47 -0.50 4.67
N LEU A 9 1.12 0.66 4.70
CA LEU A 9 1.99 1.16 3.65
C LEU A 9 3.44 1.06 4.12
N TYR A 10 4.30 0.37 3.39
CA TYR A 10 5.75 0.40 3.60
C TYR A 10 6.41 1.41 2.66
N VAL A 11 7.11 2.38 3.21
CA VAL A 11 7.91 3.36 2.45
C VAL A 11 9.38 3.20 2.84
N PRO A 12 10.31 2.97 1.90
CA PRO A 12 11.74 2.94 2.18
C PRO A 12 12.18 4.20 2.93
N GLY A 13 12.90 4.03 4.03
CA GLY A 13 13.35 5.13 4.90
C GLY A 13 12.34 5.56 5.98
N LEU A 14 11.03 5.31 5.81
CA LEU A 14 10.02 5.61 6.84
C LEU A 14 9.48 4.36 7.54
N GLY A 15 9.60 3.18 6.91
CA GLY A 15 9.10 1.92 7.44
C GLY A 15 7.60 1.72 7.20
N TYR A 16 6.95 0.97 8.10
CA TYR A 16 5.53 0.64 8.02
C TYR A 16 4.65 1.74 8.63
N LEU A 17 3.74 2.26 7.83
CA LEU A 17 2.78 3.29 8.20
C LEU A 17 1.37 2.69 8.21
N LYS A 18 0.65 2.88 9.32
CA LYS A 18 -0.77 2.54 9.44
C LYS A 18 -1.65 3.72 9.01
N ASN A 19 -2.91 3.43 8.69
CA ASN A 19 -3.94 4.42 8.40
C ASN A 19 -3.46 5.46 7.37
N ARG A 20 -2.94 4.96 6.24
CA ARG A 20 -2.50 5.79 5.12
C ARG A 20 -3.29 5.46 3.87
N VAL A 21 -3.68 6.51 3.15
CA VAL A 21 -4.07 6.44 1.75
C VAL A 21 -2.85 6.75 0.90
N VAL A 22 -2.66 5.97 -0.16
CA VAL A 22 -1.65 6.19 -1.20
C VAL A 22 -2.37 6.66 -2.45
N GLU A 23 -1.92 7.80 -2.98
CA GLU A 23 -2.34 8.28 -4.28
C GLU A 23 -1.35 7.79 -5.33
N VAL A 24 -1.86 7.05 -6.33
CA VAL A 24 -1.07 6.40 -7.36
C VAL A 24 -1.43 6.97 -8.74
N GLU A 25 -0.42 7.26 -9.54
CA GLU A 25 -0.56 7.70 -10.93
C GLU A 25 0.50 7.02 -11.80
N GLU A 26 0.05 6.32 -12.85
CA GLU A 26 0.91 5.51 -13.72
C GLU A 26 1.80 4.54 -12.93
N GLY A 27 1.22 3.97 -11.87
CA GLY A 27 1.87 3.08 -10.91
C GLY A 27 2.85 3.74 -9.94
N HIS A 28 3.10 5.05 -10.02
CA HIS A 28 3.98 5.78 -9.10
C HIS A 28 3.20 6.38 -7.94
N MET A 29 3.80 6.37 -6.75
CA MET A 29 3.28 7.09 -5.60
C MET A 29 3.45 8.59 -5.82
N VAL A 30 2.34 9.31 -5.93
CA VAL A 30 2.33 10.77 -5.99
C VAL A 30 2.47 11.33 -4.58
N ARG A 31 1.72 10.78 -3.62
CA ARG A 31 1.79 11.10 -2.19
C ARG A 31 1.09 10.06 -1.34
N HIS A 32 1.25 10.17 -0.02
CA HIS A 32 0.42 9.47 0.95
C HIS A 32 -0.15 10.44 1.99
N LEU A 33 -1.38 10.19 2.43
CA LEU A 33 -2.13 11.02 3.40
C LEU A 33 -2.57 10.16 4.59
N PRO A 34 -2.82 10.73 5.78
CA PRO A 34 -3.64 10.06 6.79
C PRO A 34 -4.99 9.61 6.21
N LEU A 35 -5.42 8.40 6.56
CA LEU A 35 -6.76 7.91 6.25
C LEU A 35 -7.74 8.50 7.27
N GLU A 36 -8.49 9.52 6.88
CA GLU A 36 -9.51 10.18 7.69
C GLU A 36 -10.91 9.64 7.33
N GLY A 37 -11.24 8.44 7.83
CA GLY A 37 -12.54 7.79 7.59
C GLY A 37 -12.65 7.05 6.25
N GLU A 38 -13.88 6.72 5.85
CA GLU A 38 -14.18 6.12 4.54
C GLU A 38 -14.21 7.20 3.46
N GLU A 39 -13.03 7.66 3.05
CA GLU A 39 -12.91 8.63 1.98
C GLU A 39 -13.43 8.05 0.65
N ALA A 40 -14.43 8.71 0.07
CA ALA A 40 -15.03 8.31 -1.20
C ALA A 40 -13.94 8.14 -2.28
N GLY A 41 -13.99 7.01 -2.99
CA GLY A 41 -13.05 6.71 -4.09
C GLY A 41 -11.73 6.05 -3.67
N THR A 42 -11.53 5.74 -2.38
CA THR A 42 -10.37 4.94 -1.94
C THR A 42 -10.68 3.44 -2.04
N SER A 43 -9.85 2.71 -2.77
CA SER A 43 -9.94 1.24 -2.86
C SER A 43 -9.17 0.57 -1.73
N TRP A 44 -9.87 -0.13 -0.84
CA TRP A 44 -9.24 -0.93 0.21
C TRP A 44 -8.72 -2.25 -0.34
N LEU A 45 -7.47 -2.60 -0.03
CA LEU A 45 -6.82 -3.84 -0.42
C LEU A 45 -6.31 -4.59 0.82
N PRO A 46 -6.47 -5.92 0.91
CA PRO A 46 -5.89 -6.69 2.01
C PRO A 46 -4.36 -6.79 1.89
N GLY A 47 -3.65 -7.14 2.96
CA GLY A 47 -2.18 -7.24 2.94
C GLY A 47 -1.49 -5.88 3.12
N VAL A 48 -0.48 -5.60 2.30
CA VAL A 48 0.40 -4.42 2.42
C VAL A 48 0.63 -3.77 1.06
N LEU A 49 0.69 -2.44 1.04
CA LEU A 49 1.24 -1.67 -0.07
C LEU A 49 2.71 -1.38 0.20
N ARG A 50 3.59 -1.55 -0.79
CA ARG A 50 5.00 -1.20 -0.68
C ARG A 50 5.42 -0.26 -1.79
N VAL A 51 6.25 0.72 -1.45
CA VAL A 51 6.88 1.62 -2.41
C VAL A 51 8.26 1.06 -2.77
N GLU A 52 8.51 0.83 -4.05
CA GLU A 52 9.78 0.36 -4.59
C GLU A 52 10.13 1.23 -5.79
N GLU A 53 11.25 1.96 -5.72
CA GLU A 53 11.68 2.88 -6.79
C GLU A 53 10.57 3.88 -7.20
N GLY A 54 9.80 4.36 -6.21
CA GLY A 54 8.68 5.26 -6.41
C GLY A 54 7.40 4.59 -6.91
N ARG A 55 7.44 3.32 -7.33
CA ARG A 55 6.27 2.55 -7.77
C ARG A 55 5.57 1.87 -6.61
N VAL A 56 4.25 1.69 -6.72
CA VAL A 56 3.42 1.08 -5.66
C VAL A 56 3.05 -0.34 -6.03
N PHE A 57 3.39 -1.27 -5.16
CA PHE A 57 3.11 -2.69 -5.29
C PHE A 57 2.21 -3.16 -4.16
N HIS A 58 1.22 -3.95 -4.54
CA HIS A 58 0.34 -4.65 -3.62
C HIS A 58 0.90 -6.05 -3.34
N TYR A 59 1.07 -6.37 -2.05
CA TYR A 59 1.54 -7.65 -1.54
C TYR A 59 0.42 -8.37 -0.79
N TYR A 60 -0.01 -9.53 -1.31
CA TYR A 60 -1.03 -10.36 -0.67
C TYR A 60 -0.93 -11.83 -1.11
N PRO A 61 -1.16 -12.82 -0.22
CA PRO A 61 -1.33 -12.71 1.25
C PRO A 61 -0.08 -12.17 1.96
N TYR A 62 -0.19 -11.76 3.22
CA TYR A 62 0.91 -11.17 4.00
C TYR A 62 0.75 -11.45 5.49
N ASP A 63 1.85 -11.76 6.21
CA ASP A 63 1.80 -11.89 7.67
C ASP A 63 1.91 -10.50 8.30
N LEU A 64 0.80 -10.01 8.84
CA LEU A 64 0.70 -8.69 9.45
C LEU A 64 1.26 -8.62 10.88
N ASN A 65 1.49 -9.77 11.52
CA ASN A 65 2.11 -9.83 12.85
C ASN A 65 3.64 -9.79 12.73
N ALA A 66 4.19 -10.62 11.85
CA ALA A 66 5.62 -10.68 11.59
C ALA A 66 6.12 -9.63 10.59
N LEU A 67 5.20 -8.91 9.93
CA LEU A 67 5.49 -7.90 8.92
C LEU A 67 6.39 -8.43 7.78
N GLN A 68 6.05 -9.62 7.28
CA GLN A 68 6.79 -10.30 6.22
C GLN A 68 5.88 -11.04 5.21
N PRO A 69 6.33 -11.25 3.96
CA PRO A 69 5.65 -12.13 3.02
C PRO A 69 5.56 -13.55 3.57
N VAL A 70 4.45 -14.23 3.25
CA VAL A 70 4.26 -15.67 3.47
C VAL A 70 4.39 -16.45 2.17
N ALA A 71 4.46 -17.79 2.26
CA ALA A 71 4.39 -18.65 1.09
C ALA A 71 3.14 -18.32 0.25
N GLY A 72 3.34 -18.09 -1.04
CA GLY A 72 2.26 -17.70 -1.97
C GLY A 72 1.95 -16.21 -2.04
N THR A 73 2.69 -15.35 -1.32
CA THR A 73 2.56 -13.88 -1.47
C THR A 73 2.80 -13.49 -2.93
N ARG A 74 1.82 -12.79 -3.51
CA ARG A 74 1.94 -12.21 -4.85
C ARG A 74 2.29 -10.74 -4.73
N ARG A 75 3.15 -10.29 -5.64
CA ARG A 75 3.49 -8.88 -5.88
C ARG A 75 2.79 -8.42 -7.15
N ARG A 76 1.94 -7.41 -7.05
CA ARG A 76 1.24 -6.82 -8.19
C ARG A 76 1.45 -5.31 -8.21
N GLN A 77 1.91 -4.77 -9.33
CA GLN A 77 1.99 -3.32 -9.48
C GLN A 77 0.59 -2.72 -9.57
N LEU A 78 0.35 -1.63 -8.85
CA LEU A 78 -0.87 -0.85 -9.02
C LEU A 78 -0.78 0.01 -10.29
N PRO A 79 -1.92 0.27 -10.95
CA PRO A 79 -1.97 1.10 -12.16
C PRO A 79 -1.80 2.58 -11.87
#